data_AF-E6PTN6-F1
#
_entry.id   AF-E6PTN6-F1
#
_cell.length_a   1.000
_cell.length_b   1.000
_cell.length_c   1.000
_cell.angle_alpha   90.00
_cell.angle_beta   90.00
_cell.angle_gamma   90.00
#
_symmetry.space_group_name_H-M   'P 1'
#
loop_
_entity.id
_entity.type
_entity.pdbx_description
1 polymer ?
#
loop_
_entity_poly.entity_id
_entity_poly.type
_entity_poly.pdbx_seq_one_letter_code
_entity_poly.pdbx_strand_id
1 'polypeptide(L)' 'MLTGFHGFHVFLGGTMLSVVLFRLIRGDFTAEHHFGFEAAAWYWHFVDVVWLLLYVLVYWL' A
#
# COMPACT_ATOMS: atom_id res chain seq x y z
N MET A 1 -14.78 -8.73 11.26
CA MET A 1 -14.28 -8.86 9.86
C MET A 1 -13.51 -7.64 9.36
N LEU A 2 -13.82 -6.40 9.80
CA LEU A 2 -13.19 -5.16 9.30
C LEU A 2 -11.67 -5.13 9.39
N THR A 3 -11.10 -5.45 10.57
CA THR A 3 -9.64 -5.46 10.78
C THR A 3 -8.94 -6.58 9.99
N GLY A 4 -9.57 -7.75 9.86
CA GLY A 4 -9.06 -8.85 9.03
C GLY A 4 -9.05 -8.53 7.54
N PHE A 5 -10.12 -7.90 7.03
CA PHE A 5 -10.17 -7.43 5.64
C PHE A 5 -9.15 -6.33 5.35
N HIS A 6 -8.96 -5.42 6.30
CA HIS A 6 -7.90 -4.42 6.24
C HIS A 6 -6.51 -5.08 6.25
N GLY A 7 -6.26 -6.07 7.10
CA GLY A 7 -5.00 -6.83 7.12
C GLY A 7 -4.71 -7.54 5.78
N PHE A 8 -5.74 -8.03 5.09
CA PHE A 8 -5.58 -8.55 3.73
C PHE A 8 -5.12 -7.46 2.74
N HIS A 9 -5.65 -6.23 2.84
CA HIS A 9 -5.21 -5.11 2.00
C HIS A 9 -3.77 -4.68 2.32
N VAL A 10 -3.36 -4.70 3.59
CA VAL A 10 -1.96 -4.48 3.99
C VAL A 10 -1.04 -5.52 3.33
N PHE A 11 -1.41 -6.80 3.37
CA PHE A 11 -0.65 -7.86 2.71
C PHE A 11 -0.55 -7.64 1.19
N LEU A 12 -1.68 -7.30 0.54
CA LEU A 12 -1.69 -7.00 -0.89
C LEU A 12 -0.80 -5.78 -1.22
N GLY A 13 -0.89 -4.70 -0.44
CA GLY A 13 -0.01 -3.54 -0.58
C GLY A 13 1.46 -3.92 -0.43
N GLY A 14 1.79 -4.82 0.50
CA GLY A 14 3.16 -5.25 0.75
C GLY A 14 3.73 -6.05 -0.43
N THR A 15 2.91 -6.90 -1.04
CA THR A 15 3.28 -7.60 -2.27
C THR A 15 3.46 -6.65 -3.46
N MET A 16 2.59 -5.64 -3.62
CA MET A 16 2.74 -4.60 -4.66
C MET A 16 4.06 -3.82 -4.49
N LEU A 17 4.36 -3.37 -3.27
CA LEU A 17 5.62 -2.68 -2.97
C LEU A 17 6.84 -3.57 -3.18
N SER A 18 6.75 -4.86 -2.87
CA SER A 18 7.85 -5.82 -3.12
C SER A 18 8.13 -5.99 -4.62
N VAL A 19 7.07 -6.06 -5.44
CA VAL A 19 7.19 -6.10 -6.90
C VAL A 19 7.77 -4.81 -7.44
N VAL A 20 7.30 -3.65 -6.97
CA VAL A 20 7.84 -2.34 -7.38
C VAL A 20 9.30 -2.18 -6.97
N LEU A 21 9.68 -2.60 -5.77
CA LEU A 21 11.08 -2.59 -5.32
C LEU A 21 11.97 -3.44 -6.23
N PHE A 22 11.53 -4.65 -6.57
CA PHE A 22 12.28 -5.51 -7.49
C PHE A 22 12.45 -4.85 -8.88
N ARG A 23 11.38 -4.27 -9.42
CA ARG A 23 11.41 -3.55 -10.70
C ARG A 23 12.30 -2.30 -10.65
N LEU A 24 12.33 -1.60 -9.51
CA LEU A 24 13.20 -0.45 -9.30
C LEU A 24 14.68 -0.87 -9.30
N ILE A 25 15.04 -1.95 -8.61
CA ILE A 25 16.41 -2.50 -8.60
C ILE A 25 16.85 -2.94 -10.00
N ARG A 26 15.93 -3.50 -10.79
CA ARG A 26 16.17 -3.89 -12.18
C ARG A 26 16.30 -2.69 -13.13
N GLY A 27 15.92 -1.48 -12.70
CA GLY A 27 15.99 -0.27 -13.52
C GLY A 27 14.80 -0.08 -14.48
N ASP A 28 13.66 -0.71 -14.20
CA ASP A 28 12.47 -0.65 -15.06
C ASP A 28 11.73 0.71 -15.02
N PHE A 29 12.15 1.64 -14.17
CA PHE A 29 11.50 2.94 -13.97
C PHE A 29 12.42 4.09 -14.33
N THR A 30 11.84 5.14 -14.93
CA THR A 30 12.51 6.43 -15.16
C THR A 30 11.73 7.53 -14.45
N ALA A 31 12.35 8.70 -14.28
CA ALA A 31 11.71 9.86 -13.65
C ALA A 31 10.44 10.34 -14.38
N GLU A 32 10.25 9.97 -15.65
CA GLU A 32 9.06 10.30 -16.43
C GLU A 32 8.08 9.12 -16.53
N HIS A 33 8.57 7.89 -16.37
CA HIS A 33 7.79 6.67 -16.56
C HIS A 33 7.91 5.73 -15.34
N HIS A 34 7.11 6.01 -14.31
CA HIS A 34 7.12 5.27 -13.05
C HIS A 34 5.71 5.09 -12.45
N PHE A 35 4.67 5.08 -13.29
CA PHE A 35 3.27 4.91 -12.84
C PHE A 35 3.05 3.67 -11.97
N GLY A 36 3.77 2.56 -12.22
CA GLY A 36 3.68 1.37 -11.38
C GLY A 36 4.10 1.61 -9.93
N PHE A 37 5.09 2.48 -9.70
CA PHE A 37 5.48 2.95 -8.37
C PHE A 37 4.43 3.89 -7.78
N GLU A 38 3.96 4.87 -8.56
CA GLU A 38 2.93 5.83 -8.11
C GLU A 38 1.64 5.12 -7.66
N ALA A 39 1.17 4.15 -8.44
CA ALA A 39 -0.03 3.39 -8.12
C ALA A 39 0.14 2.57 -6.83
N ALA A 40 1.30 1.95 -6.62
CA ALA A 40 1.59 1.22 -5.39
C ALA A 40 1.67 2.17 -4.18
N ALA A 41 2.25 3.36 -4.35
CA ALA A 41 2.29 4.38 -3.30
C ALA A 41 0.89 4.90 -2.94
N TRP A 42 0.04 5.18 -3.93
CA TRP A 42 -1.36 5.55 -3.69
C TRP A 42 -2.14 4.46 -2.98
N TYR A 43 -1.96 3.20 -3.38
CA TYR A 43 -2.59 2.07 -2.70
C TYR A 43 -2.13 1.96 -1.24
N TRP A 44 -0.83 2.15 -0.98
CA TRP A 44 -0.29 2.09 0.38
C TRP A 44 -0.85 3.20 1.27
N HIS A 45 -0.90 4.44 0.79
CA HIS A 45 -1.49 5.55 1.54
C HIS A 45 -3.00 5.39 1.76
N PHE A 46 -3.73 4.79 0.80
CA PHE A 46 -5.12 4.42 1.01
C PHE A 46 -5.26 3.46 2.20
N VAL A 47 -4.42 2.43 2.27
CA VAL A 47 -4.39 1.48 3.39
C VAL A 47 -4.07 2.22 4.70
N ASP A 48 -3.08 3.11 4.73
CA ASP A 48 -2.73 3.89 5.93
C ASP A 48 -3.95 4.70 6.45
N VAL A 49 -4.65 5.40 5.58
CA VAL A 49 -5.83 6.21 5.96
C VAL A 49 -6.94 5.33 6.53
N VAL A 50 -7.21 4.18 5.92
CA VAL A 50 -8.19 3.22 6.44
C VAL A 50 -7.78 2.71 7.83
N TRP A 51 -6.48 2.48 8.05
CA TRP A 51 -5.99 2.06 9.36
C TRP A 51 -6.20 3.12 10.44
N LEU A 52 -5.89 4.39 10.14
CA LEU A 52 -6.12 5.49 11.08
C LEU A 52 -7.60 5.59 11.50
N LEU A 53 -8.52 5.43 10.53
CA LEU A 53 -9.95 5.41 10.80
C LEU A 53 -10.35 4.21 11.68
N LEU A 54 -9.85 3.00 11.37
CA LEU A 54 -10.12 1.81 12.17
C LEU A 54 -9.57 1.94 13.59
N TYR A 55 -8.37 2.50 13.74
CA TYR A 55 -7.76 2.72 15.05
C TYR A 55 -8.63 3.63 15.91
N VAL A 56 -9.04 4.78 15.39
CA VAL A 56 -9.90 5.73 16.13
C VAL A 56 -11.28 5.12 16.44
N LEU A 57 -11.94 4.49 15.46
CA LEU A 57 -13.33 4.06 15.60
C LEU A 57 -13.55 2.70 16.27
N VAL A 58 -12.57 1.80 16.21
CA VAL A 58 -12.71 0.43 16.73
C VAL A 58 -11.89 0.19 17.99
N TYR A 59 -10.72 0.85 18.11
CA TYR A 59 -9.80 0.60 19.21
C TYR A 59 -9.79 1.73 20.26
N TRP A 60 -9.93 2.99 19.84
CA TRP A 60 -9.90 4.12 20.78
C TRP A 60 -11.28 4.40 21.38
N LEU A 61 -12.30 4.62 20.54
CA LEU A 61 -13.67 4.93 20.96
C LEU A 61 -14.37 3.71 21.56
#